data_AF-A0A9E4XGN8-F1
#
_entry.id   AF-A0A9E4XGN8-F1
#
_cell.length_a   1.000
_cell.length_b   1.000
_cell.length_c   1.000
_cell.angle_alpha   90.00
_cell.angle_beta   90.00
_cell.angle_gamma   90.00
#
_symmetry.space_group_name_H-M   'P 1'
#
loop_
_entity.id
_entity.type
_entity.pdbx_description
1 polymer ?
#
loop_
_entity_poly.entity_id
_entity_poly.type
_entity_poly.pdbx_seq_one_letter_code
_entity_poly.pdbx_strand_id
1 'polypeptide(L)' 'MNDIPAILGGTPVLSEMAGIVKPSISDYTTPELMDRIEGILKSNMVTNGVTVKELEAAMADYLGVDHLVA' A
#
# COMPACT_ATOMS: atom_id res chain seq x y z
N MET A 1 -20.22 -24.52 17.81
CA MET A 1 -18.87 -24.92 17.41
C MET A 1 -19.01 -25.75 16.15
N ASN A 2 -18.15 -25.59 15.14
CA ASN A 2 -18.16 -26.49 13.99
C ASN A 2 -17.51 -27.80 14.41
N ASP A 3 -18.31 -28.87 14.50
CA ASP A 3 -17.86 -30.17 15.02
C ASP A 3 -16.88 -30.88 14.05
N ILE A 4 -16.88 -30.50 12.77
CA ILE A 4 -15.99 -31.03 11.74
C ILE A 4 -15.11 -29.88 11.19
N PRO A 5 -13.78 -30.04 11.17
CA PRO A 5 -12.88 -29.07 10.52
C PRO A 5 -13.23 -28.85 9.05
N ALA A 6 -13.09 -27.63 8.55
CA ALA A 6 -13.38 -27.30 7.14
C ALA A 6 -12.55 -28.11 6.14
N ILE A 7 -11.30 -28.42 6.49
CA ILE A 7 -10.42 -29.28 5.68
C ILE A 7 -10.92 -30.74 5.58
N LEU A 8 -11.83 -31.15 6.47
CA LEU A 8 -12.47 -32.47 6.50
C LEU A 8 -13.94 -32.42 6.04
N GLY A 9 -14.36 -31.35 5.35
CA GLY A 9 -15.72 -31.20 4.81
C GLY A 9 -16.72 -30.47 5.72
N GLY A 10 -16.27 -29.90 6.84
CA GLY A 10 -17.10 -28.99 7.64
C GLY A 10 -17.20 -27.58 7.03
N THR A 11 -17.96 -26.70 7.69
CA THR A 11 -18.11 -25.31 7.23
C THR A 11 -16.88 -24.47 7.61
N PRO A 12 -16.29 -23.71 6.66
CA PRO A 12 -15.27 -22.71 6.97
C PRO A 12 -15.77 -21.65 7.97
N VAL A 13 -14.91 -21.28 8.91
CA VAL A 13 -15.21 -20.21 9.89
C VAL A 13 -15.13 -18.83 9.26
N LEU A 14 -14.24 -18.66 8.28
CA LEU A 14 -14.09 -17.43 7.51
C LEU A 14 -14.88 -17.55 6.21
N SER A 15 -15.68 -16.54 5.90
CA SER A 15 -16.40 -16.42 4.61
C SER A 15 -15.50 -15.88 3.49
N GLU A 16 -14.37 -15.28 3.84
CA GLU A 16 -13.43 -14.66 2.91
C GLU A 16 -12.03 -15.25 3.07
N MET A 17 -11.25 -15.23 1.99
CA MET A 17 -9.85 -15.68 2.03
C MET A 17 -9.01 -14.74 2.90
N ALA A 18 -8.35 -15.30 3.90
CA ALA A 18 -7.28 -14.61 4.60
C ALA A 18 -6.01 -14.67 3.74
N GLY A 19 -5.68 -13.55 3.08
CA GLY A 19 -4.44 -13.43 2.31
C GLY A 19 -3.21 -13.55 3.22
N ILE A 20 -2.16 -14.22 2.72
CA ILE A 20 -0.86 -14.31 3.42
C ILE A 20 -0.24 -12.92 3.61
N VAL A 21 -0.45 -12.03 2.63
CA VAL A 21 -0.06 -10.62 2.67
C VAL A 21 -1.32 -9.77 2.52
N LYS A 22 -1.52 -8.84 3.44
CA LYS A 22 -2.60 -7.85 3.39
C LYS A 22 -1.98 -6.46 3.51
N PRO A 23 -1.76 -5.75 2.38
CA PRO A 23 -1.28 -4.37 2.43
C PRO A 23 -2.22 -3.53 3.28
N SER A 24 -1.68 -2.75 4.20
CA SER A 24 -2.41 -1.85 5.08
C SER A 24 -2.89 -0.58 4.36
N ILE A 25 -3.18 -0.65 3.05
CA ILE A 25 -3.49 0.52 2.22
C ILE A 25 -4.74 1.26 2.69
N SER A 26 -5.66 0.56 3.37
CA SER A 26 -6.82 1.16 4.04
C SER A 26 -6.42 2.23 5.04
N ASP A 27 -5.29 2.05 5.71
CA ASP A 27 -4.82 2.94 6.77
C ASP A 27 -4.12 4.17 6.19
N TYR A 28 -3.75 4.11 4.91
CA TYR A 28 -2.99 5.15 4.20
C TYR A 28 -3.78 5.82 3.06
N THR A 29 -5.03 5.41 2.80
CA THR A 29 -5.92 6.07 1.84
C THR A 29 -6.55 7.29 2.50
N THR A 30 -5.76 8.35 2.68
CA THR A 30 -6.22 9.60 3.30
C THR A 30 -6.70 10.61 2.25
N PRO A 31 -7.54 11.59 2.62
CA PRO A 31 -7.93 12.68 1.71
C PRO A 31 -6.72 13.40 1.11
N GLU A 32 -5.67 13.62 1.89
CA GLU A 32 -4.45 14.32 1.44
C GLU A 32 -3.70 13.52 0.36
N LEU A 33 -3.69 12.18 0.47
CA LEU A 33 -3.13 11.33 -0.57
C LEU A 33 -3.94 11.46 -1.87
N MET A 34 -5.27 11.48 -1.77
CA MET A 34 -6.15 11.63 -2.93
C MET A 34 -5.96 12.98 -3.62
N ASP A 35 -5.84 14.07 -2.85
CA ASP A 35 -5.57 15.40 -3.39
C ASP A 35 -4.21 15.45 -4.12
N ARG A 36 -3.19 14.78 -3.57
CA ARG A 36 -1.86 14.70 -4.19
C ARG A 36 -1.88 13.88 -5.48
N ILE A 37 -2.62 12.77 -5.51
CA ILE A 37 -2.85 11.97 -6.73
C ILE A 37 -3.56 12.82 -7.79
N GLU A 38 -4.61 13.55 -7.42
CA GLU A 38 -5.32 14.44 -8.33
C GLU A 38 -4.39 15.52 -8.91
N GLY A 39 -3.53 16.12 -8.07
CA GLY A 39 -2.52 17.07 -8.51
C GLY A 39 -1.54 16.49 -9.54
N ILE A 40 -1.06 15.26 -9.32
CA ILE A 40 -0.18 14.55 -10.27
C ILE A 40 -0.90 14.35 -11.60
N LEU A 41 -2.14 13.87 -11.59
CA LEU A 41 -2.91 13.63 -12.82
C LEU A 41 -3.16 14.94 -13.58
N LYS A 42 -3.52 16.02 -12.89
CA LYS A 42 -3.71 17.35 -13.50
C LYS A 42 -2.44 17.92 -14.11
N SER A 43 -1.26 17.56 -13.59
CA SER A 43 0.02 18.03 -14.12
C SER A 43 0.39 17.45 -15.49
N ASN A 44 -0.30 16.39 -15.93
CA ASN A 44 0.07 15.54 -17.08
C ASN A 44 1.48 14.92 -16.98
N MET A 45 2.16 15.04 -15.84
CA MET A 45 3.46 14.42 -15.53
C MET A 45 3.25 13.29 -14.54
N VAL A 46 2.89 12.10 -15.05
CA VAL A 46 2.56 10.93 -14.23
C VAL A 46 3.78 10.07 -13.86
N THR A 47 4.92 10.29 -14.50
CA THR A 47 6.19 9.60 -14.23
C THR A 47 7.32 10.62 -14.06
N ASN A 48 8.42 10.26 -13.40
CA ASN A 48 9.59 11.14 -13.23
C ASN A 48 9.25 12.55 -12.68
N GLY A 49 8.14 12.66 -11.94
CA GLY A 49 7.63 13.90 -11.38
C GLY A 49 8.27 14.25 -10.05
N VAL A 50 7.89 15.42 -9.49
CA VAL A 50 8.39 15.91 -8.21
C VAL A 50 8.22 14.91 -7.07
N THR A 51 7.12 14.14 -7.10
CA THR A 51 6.81 13.12 -6.10
C THR A 51 7.90 12.04 -5.98
N VAL A 52 8.58 11.70 -7.07
CA VAL A 52 9.68 10.72 -7.05
C VAL A 52 10.88 11.30 -6.30
N LYS A 53 11.25 12.55 -6.58
CA LYS A 53 12.35 13.23 -5.88
C LYS A 53 12.07 13.40 -4.39
N GLU A 54 10.82 13.69 -4.04
CA GLU A 54 10.38 13.80 -2.64
C GLU A 54 10.49 12.45 -1.91
N LEU A 55 10.13 11.36 -2.59
CA LEU A 55 10.32 10.00 -2.07
C LEU A 55 11.81 9.67 -1.89
N GLU A 56 12.63 9.95 -2.90
CA GLU A 56 14.07 9.69 -2.85
C GLU A 56 14.74 10.42 -1.68
N ALA A 57 14.42 11.69 -1.48
CA ALA A 57 14.94 12.48 -0.36
C ALA A 57 14.49 11.91 1.00
N ALA A 58 13.19 11.64 1.16
CA ALA A 58 12.67 11.09 2.41
C ALA A 58 13.27 9.71 2.74
N MET A 59 13.50 8.89 1.72
CA MET A 59 14.10 7.57 1.88
C MET A 59 15.60 7.63 2.14
N ALA A 60 16.33 8.55 1.49
CA ALA A 60 17.74 8.78 1.76
C ALA A 60 17.95 9.17 3.24
N ASP A 61 17.12 10.09 3.74
CA ASP A 61 17.11 10.49 5.15
C ASP A 61 16.77 9.31 6.08
N TYR A 62 15.73 8.53 5.75
CA TYR A 62 15.31 7.38 6.55
C TYR A 62 16.40 6.30 6.64
N LEU A 63 17.12 6.04 5.54
CA LEU A 63 18.16 5.02 5.47
C LEU A 63 19.54 5.53 5.93
N GLY A 64 19.70 6.84 6.10
CA GLY A 64 20.96 7.47 6.48
C GLY A 64 22.02 7.37 5.39
N VAL A 65 21.63 7.52 4.13
CA VAL A 65 22.53 7.50 2.96
C VAL A 65 22.52 8.85 2.26
N ASP A 66 23.63 9.23 1.63
CA ASP A 66 23.73 10.51 0.94
C ASP A 66 22.87 10.58 -0.33
N HIS A 67 22.70 9.45 -1.01
CA HIS A 67 22.03 9.35 -2.30
C HIS A 67 21.18 8.09 -2.40
N LEU A 68 19.98 8.23 -2.96
CA LEU A 68 19.05 7.15 -3.22
C LEU A 68 18.37 7.34 -4.57
N VAL A 69 18.11 6.23 -5.27
CA VAL A 69 17.35 6.18 -6.52
C VAL A 69 16.22 5.19 -6.33
N ALA A 70 14.98 5.61 -6.61
CA ALA A 70 13.76 4.82 -6.43
C ALA A 70 13.09 4.45 -7.77
#